data_AF-A0AA85IWS8-F1
#
_entry.id   AF-A0AA85IWS8-F1
#
_cell.length_a   1.000
_cell.length_b   1.000
_cell.length_c   1.000
_cell.angle_alpha   90.00
_cell.angle_beta   90.00
_cell.angle_gamma   90.00
#
_symmetry.space_group_name_H-M   'P 1'
#
loop_
_entity.id
_entity.type
_entity.pdbx_description
1 polymer ?
#
loop_
_entity_poly.entity_id
_entity_poly.type
_entity_poly.pdbx_seq_one_letter_code
_entity_poly.pdbx_strand_id
1 'polypeptide(L)'
;MFTRVLTILFLLNIFHKTVSSSDSYEAYFLPDSLFIQQSESDTVKIGLNQSVSNDVTLKLSYWERNGDMVSPEKLNQSAILPIPDFIIKKNQDGPTPVTITGNVPGHIYLRINSSGSIDIVNTKSALCRVTVVRYRWLNILQIVIGWLYFAAWTVSFYPQLYLNWKRKSVVGFNFDFAVLNVIGFLYYSIYNIGLFWIPLIQKQYLSRNPLGTIPVLTNDVVFAFHAFIISSLTAFQILIYDRGDQRVSKMCIGLIILIAIYTIIVCIIGGANAVQWLDTFYLLSHVKLFISIVKYTPQAYMNFRRKSTVGWSIANIMLDFSGGILSIAQMIIIAYNNNDISSITGSPTKLGLGILSIAFDILFMVQHWCLYRHSSNHDFDVITVEDKEEEKPEIEDTPNKE
;
A
#
# COMPACT_ATOMS: atom_id res chain seq x y z
N MET A 1 44.51 21.66 5.21
CA MET A 1 43.24 21.18 4.61
C MET A 1 42.09 21.28 5.62
N PHE A 2 42.27 20.79 6.85
CA PHE A 2 41.28 20.86 7.94
C PHE A 2 40.76 22.28 8.27
N THR A 3 41.64 23.28 8.30
CA THR A 3 41.28 24.68 8.58
C THR A 3 40.36 25.28 7.53
N ARG A 4 40.54 24.96 6.24
CA ARG A 4 39.70 25.46 5.14
C ARG A 4 38.29 24.86 5.16
N VAL A 5 38.15 23.59 5.57
CA VAL A 5 36.85 22.92 5.73
C VAL A 5 36.08 23.49 6.92
N LEU A 6 36.77 23.79 8.03
CA LEU A 6 36.15 24.43 9.19
C LEU A 6 35.64 25.85 8.85
N THR A 7 36.41 26.63 8.07
CA THR A 7 35.99 27.97 7.63
C THR A 7 34.80 27.90 6.67
N ILE A 8 34.74 26.91 5.77
CA ILE A 8 33.60 26.71 4.87
C ILE A 8 32.35 26.27 5.65
N LEU A 9 32.49 25.37 6.63
CA LEU A 9 31.37 24.96 7.50
C LEU A 9 30.90 26.12 8.37
N PHE A 10 31.80 26.93 8.90
CA PHE A 10 31.46 28.11 9.70
C PHE A 10 30.81 29.20 8.83
N LEU A 11 31.31 29.41 7.61
CA LEU A 11 30.70 30.33 6.64
C LEU A 11 29.35 29.82 6.15
N LEU A 12 29.16 28.52 5.93
CA LEU A 12 27.86 27.91 5.60
C LEU A 12 26.88 28.01 6.75
N ASN A 13 27.34 27.84 8.00
CA ASN A 13 26.51 27.95 9.19
C ASN A 13 26.13 29.42 9.43
N ILE A 14 27.06 30.36 9.25
CA ILE A 14 26.78 31.80 9.24
C ILE A 14 25.85 32.14 8.07
N PHE A 15 26.11 31.69 6.84
CA PHE A 15 25.21 31.96 5.71
C PHE A 15 23.82 31.40 5.95
N HIS A 16 23.70 30.20 6.53
CA HIS A 16 22.42 29.62 6.90
C HIS A 16 21.72 30.44 7.99
N LYS A 17 22.47 30.96 8.98
CA LYS A 17 21.95 31.81 10.06
C LYS A 17 21.62 33.24 9.61
N THR A 18 22.36 33.78 8.65
CA THR A 18 22.17 35.11 8.05
C THR A 18 21.06 35.08 7.00
N VAL A 19 20.86 33.94 6.30
CA VAL A 19 19.71 33.72 5.41
C VAL A 19 18.44 33.37 6.19
N SER A 20 18.55 32.80 7.41
CA SER A 20 17.39 32.60 8.31
C SER A 20 17.05 33.81 9.17
N SER A 21 17.68 34.97 8.92
CA SER A 21 17.47 36.23 9.64
C SER A 21 16.79 37.28 8.74
N SER A 22 15.97 36.86 7.78
CA SER A 22 14.98 37.77 7.22
C SER A 22 13.77 37.77 8.14
N ASP A 23 13.25 38.96 8.45
CA ASP A 23 11.98 39.21 9.15
C ASP A 23 10.79 38.68 8.33
N SER A 24 10.80 37.39 8.07
CA SER A 24 9.81 36.72 7.24
C SER A 24 8.79 36.04 8.12
N TYR A 25 7.53 36.35 7.83
CA TYR A 25 6.41 35.77 8.53
C TYR A 25 6.17 34.37 7.96
N GLU A 26 6.05 33.39 8.84
CA GLU A 26 5.68 32.02 8.46
C GLU A 26 4.23 31.79 8.88
N ALA A 27 3.40 31.42 7.91
CA ALA A 27 1.99 31.16 8.15
C ALA A 27 1.75 29.68 8.45
N TYR A 28 0.79 29.38 9.30
CA TYR A 28 0.46 28.00 9.66
C TYR A 28 -1.06 27.80 9.84
N PHE A 29 -1.47 26.55 9.69
CA PHE A 29 -2.84 26.09 9.93
C PHE A 29 -2.86 25.15 11.14
N LEU A 30 -3.89 25.26 11.97
CA LEU A 30 -4.14 24.40 13.13
C LEU A 30 -5.62 23.99 13.15
N PRO A 31 -5.97 22.72 12.84
CA PRO A 31 -5.10 21.66 12.34
C PRO A 31 -4.64 21.88 10.88
N ASP A 32 -3.60 21.15 10.45
CA ASP A 32 -3.08 21.12 9.07
C ASP A 32 -3.95 20.29 8.09
N SER A 33 -4.96 19.60 8.62
CA SER A 33 -5.93 18.87 7.84
C SER A 33 -7.29 18.84 8.52
N LEU A 34 -8.34 18.88 7.69
CA LEU A 34 -9.73 18.77 8.13
C LEU A 34 -10.41 17.61 7.42
N PHE A 35 -11.29 16.95 8.17
CA PHE A 35 -12.15 15.89 7.67
C PHE A 35 -13.60 16.20 8.05
N ILE A 36 -14.38 16.68 7.07
CA ILE A 36 -15.73 17.17 7.29
C ILE A 36 -16.74 16.39 6.45
N GLN A 37 -17.95 16.24 6.97
CA GLN A 37 -19.05 15.73 6.17
C GLN A 37 -19.62 16.85 5.29
N GLN A 38 -20.24 16.48 4.18
CA GLN A 38 -21.02 17.41 3.36
C GLN A 38 -22.05 18.16 4.24
N SER A 39 -22.14 19.47 4.04
CA SER A 39 -22.99 20.39 4.80
C SER A 39 -22.61 20.59 6.28
N GLU A 40 -21.54 19.97 6.75
CA GLU A 40 -20.96 20.23 8.07
C GLU A 40 -19.94 21.36 7.98
N SER A 41 -19.80 22.09 9.09
CA SER A 41 -18.78 23.12 9.26
C SER A 41 -17.82 22.73 10.37
N ASP A 42 -16.53 22.97 10.16
CA ASP A 42 -15.50 22.85 11.18
C ASP A 42 -14.58 24.08 11.15
N THR A 43 -13.74 24.26 12.16
CA THR A 43 -12.92 25.47 12.31
C THR A 43 -11.44 25.14 12.22
N VAL A 44 -10.73 25.87 11.36
CA VAL A 44 -9.27 25.88 11.32
C VAL A 44 -8.76 27.22 11.83
N LYS A 45 -7.75 27.18 12.67
CA LYS A 45 -7.07 28.37 13.17
C LYS A 45 -5.89 28.68 12.25
N ILE A 46 -5.83 29.92 11.76
CA ILE A 46 -4.78 30.39 10.87
C ILE A 46 -3.96 31.43 11.61
N GLY A 47 -2.66 31.22 11.71
CA GLY A 47 -1.76 32.10 12.45
C GLY A 47 -0.49 32.41 11.68
N LEU A 48 0.21 33.43 12.17
CA LEU A 48 1.59 33.74 11.79
C LEU A 48 2.49 33.41 12.98
N ASN A 49 3.73 33.03 12.70
CA ASN A 49 4.75 32.74 13.72
C ASN A 49 5.11 33.97 14.59
N GLN A 50 4.78 35.18 14.13
CA GLN A 50 5.09 36.45 14.78
C GLN A 50 3.91 37.42 14.67
N SER A 51 3.78 38.31 15.65
CA SER A 51 2.76 39.35 15.65
C SER A 51 3.07 40.40 14.57
N VAL A 52 2.04 40.76 13.79
CA VAL A 52 2.18 41.72 12.70
C VAL A 52 2.18 43.15 13.19
N SER A 53 3.05 43.98 12.60
CA SER A 53 3.22 45.39 12.94
C SER A 53 2.10 46.29 12.40
N ASN A 54 1.39 45.83 11.38
CA ASN A 54 0.22 46.46 10.73
C ASN A 54 -0.85 45.40 10.47
N ASP A 55 -2.09 45.84 10.20
CA ASP A 55 -3.16 44.92 9.81
C ASP A 55 -2.83 44.25 8.46
N VAL A 56 -2.98 42.92 8.40
CA VAL A 56 -2.66 42.12 7.21
C VAL A 56 -3.90 41.41 6.73
N THR A 57 -4.27 41.65 5.48
CA THR A 57 -5.33 40.87 4.81
C THR A 57 -4.70 39.61 4.22
N LEU A 58 -5.12 38.45 4.71
CA LEU A 58 -4.73 37.16 4.16
C LEU A 58 -5.81 36.66 3.21
N LYS A 59 -5.39 36.28 2.01
CA LYS A 59 -6.25 35.63 1.02
C LYS A 59 -5.91 34.16 0.95
N LEU A 60 -6.91 33.31 0.81
CA LEU A 60 -6.69 31.89 0.57
C LEU A 60 -6.72 31.59 -0.92
N SER A 61 -5.77 30.79 -1.36
CA SER A 61 -5.76 30.16 -2.67
C SER A 61 -6.13 28.69 -2.52
N TYR A 62 -6.85 28.18 -3.50
CA TYR A 62 -7.48 26.88 -3.47
C TYR A 62 -6.84 26.03 -4.56
N TRP A 63 -6.44 24.82 -4.22
CA TRP A 63 -5.68 23.96 -5.09
C TRP A 63 -6.29 22.56 -5.15
N GLU A 64 -6.32 22.00 -6.35
CA GLU A 64 -6.73 20.62 -6.59
C GLU A 64 -5.57 19.65 -6.34
N ARG A 65 -5.88 18.35 -6.29
CA ARG A 65 -4.91 17.28 -6.01
C ARG A 65 -3.81 17.15 -7.08
N ASN A 66 -4.13 17.49 -8.32
CA ASN A 66 -3.17 17.57 -9.44
C ASN A 66 -2.18 18.74 -9.31
N GLY A 67 -2.38 19.65 -8.34
CA GLY A 67 -1.56 20.83 -8.16
C GLY A 67 -2.00 22.03 -8.98
N ASP A 68 -3.17 21.98 -9.62
CA ASP A 68 -3.75 23.11 -10.33
C ASP A 68 -4.50 24.05 -9.36
N MET A 69 -4.40 25.36 -9.59
CA MET A 69 -5.15 26.34 -8.81
C MET A 69 -6.61 26.38 -9.30
N VAL A 70 -7.55 26.32 -8.38
CA VAL A 70 -8.99 26.45 -8.66
C VAL A 70 -9.28 27.88 -9.09
N SER A 71 -9.90 28.06 -10.26
CA SER A 71 -10.33 29.38 -10.72
C SER A 71 -11.49 29.93 -9.89
N PRO A 72 -11.61 31.26 -9.71
CA PRO A 72 -12.68 31.88 -8.92
C PRO A 72 -14.09 31.46 -9.37
N GLU A 73 -14.28 31.23 -10.67
CA GLU A 73 -15.57 30.80 -11.26
C GLU A 73 -15.99 29.39 -10.83
N LYS A 74 -15.02 28.52 -10.53
CA LYS A 74 -15.25 27.13 -10.09
C LYS A 74 -15.30 26.99 -8.56
N LEU A 75 -15.07 28.08 -7.82
CA LEU A 75 -15.00 28.05 -6.36
C LEU A 75 -16.31 27.61 -5.71
N ASN A 76 -17.45 28.04 -6.26
CA ASN A 76 -18.78 27.64 -5.78
C ASN A 76 -19.11 26.15 -6.02
N GLN A 77 -18.37 25.50 -6.90
CA GLN A 77 -18.49 24.07 -7.21
C GLN A 77 -17.42 23.23 -6.51
N SER A 78 -16.56 23.87 -5.72
CA SER A 78 -15.44 23.23 -5.03
C SER A 78 -15.88 22.50 -3.78
N ALA A 79 -15.00 21.65 -3.24
CA ALA A 79 -15.30 20.79 -2.10
C ALA A 79 -15.80 21.57 -0.87
N ILE A 80 -15.32 22.80 -0.67
CA ILE A 80 -15.78 23.70 0.39
C ILE A 80 -16.43 24.95 -0.18
N LEU A 81 -17.26 25.61 0.62
CA LEU A 81 -17.76 26.94 0.30
C LEU A 81 -16.61 27.97 0.33
N PRO A 82 -16.67 29.03 -0.50
CA PRO A 82 -15.71 30.12 -0.46
C PRO A 82 -15.55 30.71 0.94
N ILE A 83 -14.31 30.77 1.38
CA ILE A 83 -13.93 31.40 2.64
C ILE A 83 -13.71 32.90 2.36
N PRO A 84 -14.33 33.80 3.13
CA PRO A 84 -14.10 35.24 2.99
C PRO A 84 -12.67 35.60 3.39
N ASP A 85 -12.15 36.67 2.78
CA ASP A 85 -10.87 37.26 3.18
C ASP A 85 -10.94 37.66 4.67
N PHE A 86 -9.86 37.40 5.40
CA PHE A 86 -9.78 37.71 6.83
C PHE A 86 -8.54 38.52 7.15
N ILE A 87 -8.65 39.32 8.22
CA ILE A 87 -7.63 40.27 8.63
C ILE A 87 -6.99 39.77 9.92
N ILE A 88 -5.66 39.68 9.93
CA ILE A 88 -4.89 39.56 11.17
C ILE A 88 -4.59 40.98 11.65
N LYS A 89 -5.12 41.33 12.82
CA LYS A 89 -4.94 42.68 13.37
C LYS A 89 -3.53 42.88 13.88
N LYS A 90 -3.07 44.14 13.86
CA LYS A 90 -1.84 44.56 14.51
C LYS A 90 -1.79 44.08 15.96
N ASN A 91 -0.66 43.50 16.36
CA ASN A 91 -0.42 42.98 17.71
C ASN A 91 -1.47 41.93 18.17
N GLN A 92 -2.15 41.26 17.25
CA GLN A 92 -3.04 40.16 17.61
C GLN A 92 -2.20 38.99 18.13
N ASP A 93 -2.49 38.58 19.37
CA ASP A 93 -1.92 37.37 19.94
C ASP A 93 -2.75 36.15 19.53
N GLY A 94 -2.09 35.22 18.85
CA GLY A 94 -2.66 33.92 18.50
C GLY A 94 -3.45 33.89 17.18
N PRO A 95 -3.81 32.67 16.74
CA PRO A 95 -4.35 32.44 15.40
C PRO A 95 -5.84 32.81 15.30
N THR A 96 -6.26 33.25 14.11
CA THR A 96 -7.65 33.59 13.80
C THR A 96 -8.44 32.32 13.45
N PRO A 97 -9.59 32.05 14.10
CA PRO A 97 -10.46 30.95 13.72
C PRO A 97 -11.19 31.26 12.41
N VAL A 98 -11.15 30.31 11.48
CA VAL A 98 -11.82 30.38 10.19
C VAL A 98 -12.70 29.15 10.04
N THR A 99 -14.01 29.38 9.90
CA THR A 99 -14.99 28.31 9.68
C THR A 99 -14.98 27.86 8.23
N ILE A 100 -14.83 26.56 8.04
CA ILE A 100 -14.80 25.89 6.75
C ILE A 100 -16.04 25.00 6.66
N THR A 101 -16.85 25.22 5.62
CA THR A 101 -18.10 24.47 5.40
C THR A 101 -17.97 23.57 4.18
N GLY A 102 -18.27 22.28 4.35
CA GLY A 102 -18.26 21.29 3.28
C GLY A 102 -19.43 21.51 2.33
N ASN A 103 -19.14 21.62 1.03
CA ASN A 103 -20.12 21.88 -0.02
C ASN A 103 -20.44 20.62 -0.84
N VAL A 104 -19.42 20.10 -1.54
CA VAL A 104 -19.52 18.85 -2.30
C VAL A 104 -18.39 17.90 -1.87
N PRO A 105 -18.59 16.58 -1.97
CA PRO A 105 -17.53 15.64 -1.61
C PRO A 105 -16.32 15.79 -2.54
N GLY A 106 -15.12 15.70 -1.98
CA GLY A 106 -13.86 15.85 -2.70
C GLY A 106 -12.71 16.30 -1.80
N HIS A 107 -11.58 16.59 -2.42
CA HIS A 107 -10.37 17.06 -1.75
C HIS A 107 -10.01 18.47 -2.24
N ILE A 108 -9.62 19.34 -1.32
CA ILE A 108 -9.11 20.66 -1.64
C ILE A 108 -7.97 21.04 -0.71
N TYR A 109 -7.02 21.77 -1.25
CA TYR A 109 -5.84 22.22 -0.53
C TYR A 109 -5.89 23.74 -0.42
N LEU A 110 -5.80 24.23 0.81
CA LEU A 110 -5.77 25.67 1.09
C LEU A 110 -4.33 26.11 1.28
N ARG A 111 -3.95 27.19 0.59
CA ARG A 111 -2.67 27.87 0.75
C ARG A 111 -2.90 29.35 1.01
N ILE A 112 -2.05 29.92 1.84
CA ILE A 112 -2.12 31.34 2.20
C ILE A 112 -1.39 32.15 1.14
N ASN A 113 -2.08 33.15 0.60
CA ASN A 113 -1.52 34.14 -0.32
C ASN A 113 -1.52 35.51 0.38
N SER A 114 -0.37 36.18 0.40
CA SER A 114 -0.22 37.50 1.01
C SER A 114 -0.70 38.58 0.05
N SER A 115 -1.52 39.51 0.54
CA SER A 115 -1.88 40.72 -0.20
C SER A 115 -1.04 41.91 0.29
N GLY A 116 0.13 42.11 -0.34
CA GLY A 116 0.66 43.46 -0.60
C GLY A 116 1.50 44.19 0.46
N SER A 117 1.90 43.60 1.58
CA SER A 117 2.75 44.32 2.56
C SER A 117 3.81 43.49 3.28
N ILE A 118 3.76 42.17 3.14
CA ILE A 118 4.63 41.25 3.89
C ILE A 118 5.04 40.09 3.00
N ASP A 119 6.34 39.80 2.97
CA ASP A 119 6.87 38.55 2.42
C ASP A 119 6.61 37.41 3.39
N ILE A 120 5.60 36.60 3.07
CA ILE A 120 5.37 35.33 3.75
C ILE A 120 6.30 34.30 3.09
N VAL A 121 7.37 33.96 3.80
CA VAL A 121 8.29 32.90 3.35
C VAL A 121 7.66 31.56 3.70
N ASN A 122 7.97 30.52 2.91
CA ASN A 122 7.44 29.18 3.09
C ASN A 122 5.93 29.01 2.82
N THR A 123 5.33 29.82 1.93
CA THR A 123 3.93 29.63 1.45
C THR A 123 3.63 28.24 0.86
N LYS A 124 4.66 27.46 0.53
CA LYS A 124 4.53 26.07 0.09
C LYS A 124 4.29 25.08 1.25
N SER A 125 4.77 25.37 2.47
CA SER A 125 4.61 24.51 3.66
C SER A 125 3.30 24.79 4.41
N ALA A 126 2.79 26.03 4.34
CA ALA A 126 1.48 26.41 4.87
C ALA A 126 0.35 25.84 4.02
N LEU A 127 0.02 24.57 4.26
CA LEU A 127 -0.97 23.80 3.50
C LEU A 127 -2.01 23.22 4.47
N CYS A 128 -3.29 23.55 4.28
CA CYS A 128 -4.38 22.85 4.94
C CYS A 128 -5.07 21.91 3.95
N ARG A 129 -5.06 20.60 4.23
CA ARG A 129 -5.78 19.61 3.41
C ARG A 129 -7.19 19.43 3.95
N VAL A 130 -8.20 19.86 3.19
CA VAL A 130 -9.60 19.64 3.54
C VAL A 130 -10.16 18.50 2.71
N THR A 131 -10.69 17.48 3.38
CA THR A 131 -11.41 16.37 2.75
C THR A 131 -12.88 16.44 3.16
N VAL A 132 -13.74 16.52 2.16
CA VAL A 132 -15.19 16.54 2.32
C VAL A 132 -15.75 15.20 1.86
N VAL A 133 -16.45 14.50 2.74
CA VAL A 133 -17.07 13.20 2.43
C VAL A 133 -18.59 13.30 2.43
N ARG A 134 -19.27 12.42 1.70
CA ARG A 134 -20.74 12.32 1.76
C ARG A 134 -21.20 11.92 3.16
N TYR A 135 -20.62 10.86 3.70
CA TYR A 135 -21.02 10.27 4.98
C TYR A 135 -19.82 9.83 5.82
N ARG A 136 -19.78 10.21 7.10
CA ARG A 136 -18.74 9.78 8.05
C ARG A 136 -18.77 8.28 8.32
N TRP A 137 -19.94 7.67 8.42
CA TRP A 137 -20.06 6.23 8.68
C TRP A 137 -19.50 5.37 7.53
N LEU A 138 -19.58 5.84 6.26
CA LEU A 138 -18.94 5.16 5.13
C LEU A 138 -17.41 5.21 5.23
N ASN A 139 -16.85 6.26 5.84
CA ASN A 139 -15.42 6.33 6.10
C ASN A 139 -15.00 5.29 7.16
N ILE A 140 -15.80 5.09 8.21
CA ILE A 140 -15.56 4.03 9.20
C ILE A 140 -15.70 2.66 8.54
N LEU A 141 -16.77 2.44 7.77
CA LEU A 141 -17.02 1.18 7.08
C LEU A 141 -15.87 0.79 6.14
N GLN A 142 -15.34 1.73 5.35
CA GLN A 142 -14.21 1.43 4.46
C GLN A 142 -12.92 1.11 5.23
N ILE A 143 -12.69 1.69 6.41
CA ILE A 143 -11.57 1.31 7.30
C ILE A 143 -11.75 -0.14 7.77
N VAL A 144 -12.93 -0.50 8.25
CA VAL A 144 -13.24 -1.85 8.74
C VAL A 144 -13.07 -2.88 7.64
N ILE A 145 -13.65 -2.64 6.45
CA ILE A 145 -13.50 -3.51 5.28
C ILE A 145 -12.01 -3.64 4.89
N GLY A 146 -11.25 -2.55 4.98
CA GLY A 146 -9.81 -2.55 4.73
C GLY A 146 -9.04 -3.49 5.63
N TRP A 147 -9.32 -3.48 6.94
CA TRP A 147 -8.72 -4.41 7.88
C TRP A 147 -9.17 -5.86 7.66
N LEU A 148 -10.43 -6.07 7.29
CA LEU A 148 -10.95 -7.41 7.01
C LEU A 148 -10.27 -8.05 5.80
N TYR A 149 -10.15 -7.33 4.68
CA TYR A 149 -9.44 -7.90 3.52
C TYR A 149 -7.95 -8.09 3.81
N PHE A 150 -7.34 -7.18 4.57
CA PHE A 150 -5.93 -7.27 4.93
C PHE A 150 -5.68 -8.55 5.75
N ALA A 151 -6.56 -8.82 6.72
CA ALA A 151 -6.53 -10.05 7.49
C ALA A 151 -6.76 -11.28 6.60
N ALA A 152 -7.76 -11.25 5.72
CA ALA A 152 -8.04 -12.35 4.80
C ALA A 152 -6.82 -12.71 3.92
N TRP A 153 -6.19 -11.72 3.28
CA TRP A 153 -4.98 -11.93 2.49
C TRP A 153 -3.78 -12.35 3.32
N THR A 154 -3.62 -11.86 4.54
CA THR A 154 -2.51 -12.27 5.41
C THR A 154 -2.67 -13.72 5.84
N VAL A 155 -3.87 -14.13 6.22
CA VAL A 155 -4.15 -15.49 6.68
C VAL A 155 -4.12 -16.48 5.51
N SER A 156 -4.42 -16.07 4.27
CA SER A 156 -4.45 -16.97 3.10
C SER A 156 -3.12 -17.68 2.81
N PHE A 157 -1.99 -17.14 3.26
CA PHE A 157 -0.68 -17.78 3.09
C PHE A 157 -0.50 -19.06 3.92
N TYR A 158 -1.25 -19.22 5.02
CA TYR A 158 -1.05 -20.31 5.97
C TYR A 158 -1.71 -21.63 5.58
N PRO A 159 -2.94 -21.66 5.02
CA PRO A 159 -3.60 -22.92 4.68
C PRO A 159 -2.79 -23.86 3.78
N GLN A 160 -2.03 -23.35 2.81
CA GLN A 160 -1.17 -24.20 1.97
C GLN A 160 0.04 -24.71 2.74
N LEU A 161 0.69 -23.85 3.54
CA LEU A 161 1.80 -24.22 4.40
C LEU A 161 1.39 -25.33 5.37
N TYR A 162 0.22 -25.18 6.00
CA TYR A 162 -0.35 -26.17 6.91
C TYR A 162 -0.71 -27.47 6.19
N LEU A 163 -1.36 -27.40 5.02
CA LEU A 163 -1.74 -28.59 4.25
C LEU A 163 -0.52 -29.45 3.88
N ASN A 164 0.56 -28.81 3.42
CA ASN A 164 1.81 -29.48 3.10
C ASN A 164 2.45 -30.12 4.35
N TRP A 165 2.44 -29.40 5.49
CA TRP A 165 2.94 -29.91 6.77
C TRP A 165 2.13 -31.09 7.28
N LYS A 166 0.80 -31.07 7.09
CA LYS A 166 -0.10 -32.13 7.53
C LYS A 166 0.11 -33.40 6.70
N ARG A 167 0.05 -33.27 5.37
CA ARG A 167 0.20 -34.39 4.43
C ARG A 167 1.64 -34.93 4.33
N LYS A 168 2.62 -34.22 4.92
CA LYS A 168 4.08 -34.41 4.69
C LYS A 168 4.44 -34.57 3.20
N SER A 169 3.65 -33.95 2.33
CA SER A 169 3.69 -34.11 0.88
C SER A 169 3.26 -32.81 0.21
N VAL A 170 4.01 -32.41 -0.82
CA VAL A 170 3.70 -31.28 -1.71
C VAL A 170 3.12 -31.74 -3.05
N VAL A 171 2.80 -33.03 -3.19
CA VAL A 171 2.11 -33.55 -4.38
C VAL A 171 0.73 -32.90 -4.48
N GLY A 172 0.50 -32.15 -5.55
CA GLY A 172 -0.71 -31.32 -5.71
C GLY A 172 -0.45 -29.84 -5.82
N PHE A 173 0.69 -29.40 -5.30
CA PHE A 173 1.09 -28.01 -5.24
C PHE A 173 2.14 -27.72 -6.30
N ASN A 174 1.86 -26.79 -7.21
CA ASN A 174 2.71 -26.52 -8.37
C ASN A 174 3.97 -25.73 -7.96
N PHE A 175 5.14 -26.24 -8.32
CA PHE A 175 6.42 -25.64 -7.89
C PHE A 175 6.73 -24.33 -8.60
N ASP A 176 6.19 -24.11 -9.80
CA ASP A 176 6.31 -22.84 -10.49
C ASP A 176 5.56 -21.75 -9.70
N PHE A 177 4.34 -22.05 -9.24
CA PHE A 177 3.57 -21.14 -8.39
C PHE A 177 4.33 -20.81 -7.10
N ALA A 178 4.93 -21.80 -6.46
CA ALA A 178 5.70 -21.62 -5.22
C ALA A 178 6.91 -20.69 -5.42
N VAL A 179 7.77 -21.01 -6.37
CA VAL A 179 9.02 -20.26 -6.61
C VAL A 179 8.72 -18.85 -7.12
N LEU A 180 7.74 -18.69 -8.01
CA LEU A 180 7.33 -17.37 -8.49
C LEU A 180 6.77 -16.50 -7.35
N ASN A 181 6.01 -17.06 -6.40
CA ASN A 181 5.57 -16.27 -5.24
C ASN A 181 6.74 -15.77 -4.39
N VAL A 182 7.73 -16.62 -4.10
CA VAL A 182 8.93 -16.20 -3.36
C VAL A 182 9.61 -15.01 -4.03
N ILE A 183 9.87 -15.12 -5.33
CA ILE A 183 10.52 -14.05 -6.12
C ILE A 183 9.65 -12.78 -6.13
N GLY A 184 8.34 -12.92 -6.34
CA GLY A 184 7.43 -11.78 -6.32
C GLY A 184 7.45 -11.07 -4.97
N PHE A 185 7.27 -11.79 -3.86
CA PHE A 185 7.25 -11.17 -2.53
C PHE A 185 8.62 -10.66 -2.09
N LEU A 186 9.72 -11.20 -2.61
CA LEU A 186 11.05 -10.61 -2.45
C LEU A 186 11.10 -9.19 -3.04
N TYR A 187 10.76 -9.01 -4.32
CA TYR A 187 10.77 -7.66 -4.93
C TYR A 187 9.76 -6.72 -4.28
N TYR A 188 8.61 -7.24 -3.88
CA TYR A 188 7.63 -6.44 -3.16
C TYR A 188 8.16 -5.98 -1.79
N SER A 189 8.88 -6.85 -1.07
CA SER A 189 9.54 -6.51 0.19
C SER A 189 10.63 -5.47 -0.04
N ILE A 190 11.50 -5.65 -1.05
CA ILE A 190 12.55 -4.69 -1.41
C ILE A 190 11.95 -3.31 -1.66
N TYR A 191 10.87 -3.23 -2.44
CA TYR A 191 10.18 -1.98 -2.74
C TYR A 191 9.65 -1.29 -1.47
N ASN A 192 8.87 -2.01 -0.66
CA ASN A 192 8.26 -1.43 0.54
C ASN A 192 9.31 -1.03 1.59
N ILE A 193 10.27 -1.92 1.88
CA ILE A 193 11.38 -1.63 2.81
C ILE A 193 12.18 -0.41 2.33
N GLY A 194 12.49 -0.34 1.03
CA GLY A 194 13.28 0.74 0.47
C GLY A 194 12.58 2.10 0.54
N LEU A 195 11.34 2.17 0.06
CA LEU A 195 10.58 3.42 0.08
C LEU A 195 10.20 3.85 1.51
N PHE A 196 10.08 2.90 2.44
CA PHE A 196 9.78 3.17 3.85
C PHE A 196 11.00 3.63 4.66
N TRP A 197 12.19 3.06 4.48
CA TRP A 197 13.35 3.36 5.33
C TRP A 197 14.48 4.14 4.66
N ILE A 198 14.60 4.15 3.33
CA ILE A 198 15.76 4.78 2.66
C ILE A 198 15.48 6.26 2.39
N PRO A 199 16.19 7.21 3.06
CA PRO A 199 15.89 8.65 2.94
C PRO A 199 16.09 9.18 1.52
N LEU A 200 17.05 8.63 0.77
CA LEU A 200 17.27 9.00 -0.63
C LEU A 200 16.04 8.72 -1.50
N ILE A 201 15.41 7.56 -1.33
CA ILE A 201 14.24 7.14 -2.11
C ILE A 201 13.04 8.01 -1.73
N GLN A 202 12.85 8.26 -0.44
CA GLN A 202 11.81 9.17 0.07
C GLN A 202 11.97 10.58 -0.50
N LYS A 203 13.19 11.12 -0.49
CA LYS A 203 13.49 12.44 -1.06
C LYS A 203 13.17 12.49 -2.55
N GLN A 204 13.57 11.48 -3.32
CA GLN A 204 13.24 11.38 -4.74
C GLN A 204 11.73 11.30 -4.96
N TYR A 205 11.01 10.55 -4.12
CA TYR A 205 9.55 10.45 -4.21
C TYR A 205 8.87 11.79 -3.93
N LEU A 206 9.22 12.46 -2.84
CA LEU A 206 8.65 13.75 -2.44
C LEU A 206 9.00 14.87 -3.43
N SER A 207 10.16 14.78 -4.10
CA SER A 207 10.52 15.73 -5.15
C SER A 207 9.60 15.64 -6.37
N ARG A 208 9.07 14.44 -6.67
CA ARG A 208 8.11 14.19 -7.75
C ARG A 208 6.66 14.40 -7.33
N ASN A 209 6.38 14.34 -6.02
CA ASN A 209 5.05 14.47 -5.44
C ASN A 209 5.06 15.52 -4.31
N PRO A 210 5.17 16.82 -4.61
CA PRO A 210 5.37 17.86 -3.60
C PRO A 210 4.20 18.03 -2.61
N LEU A 211 2.99 17.61 -3.03
CA LEU A 211 1.77 17.61 -2.22
C LEU A 211 1.45 16.21 -1.65
N GLY A 212 2.25 15.20 -1.99
CA GLY A 212 2.06 13.82 -1.60
C GLY A 212 2.80 13.48 -0.31
N THR A 213 2.29 12.48 0.40
CA THR A 213 3.00 11.82 1.49
C THR A 213 3.64 10.53 0.97
N ILE A 214 4.66 10.02 1.67
CA ILE A 214 5.19 8.69 1.36
C ILE A 214 4.03 7.67 1.42
N PRO A 215 3.79 6.89 0.35
CA PRO A 215 2.59 6.09 0.21
C PRO A 215 2.68 4.73 0.91
N VAL A 216 3.88 4.35 1.36
CA VAL A 216 4.14 3.08 2.05
C VAL A 216 4.06 3.30 3.55
N LEU A 217 3.26 2.47 4.23
CA LEU A 217 3.06 2.48 5.67
C LEU A 217 3.70 1.25 6.31
N THR A 218 3.78 1.23 7.65
CA THR A 218 4.39 0.13 8.40
C THR A 218 3.70 -1.22 8.14
N ASN A 219 2.37 -1.22 8.02
CA ASN A 219 1.60 -2.43 7.71
C ASN A 219 1.97 -3.01 6.33
N ASP A 220 2.30 -2.18 5.35
CA ASP A 220 2.70 -2.64 4.00
C ASP A 220 4.06 -3.35 4.03
N VAL A 221 4.99 -2.81 4.81
CA VAL A 221 6.32 -3.42 5.03
C VAL A 221 6.17 -4.77 5.74
N VAL A 222 5.42 -4.80 6.84
CA VAL A 222 5.19 -6.03 7.62
C VAL A 222 4.50 -7.08 6.76
N PHE A 223 3.46 -6.71 6.01
CA PHE A 223 2.75 -7.63 5.12
C PHE A 223 3.65 -8.19 4.01
N ALA A 224 4.38 -7.32 3.31
CA ALA A 224 5.25 -7.74 2.21
C ALA A 224 6.32 -8.72 2.70
N PHE A 225 6.99 -8.39 3.82
CA PHE A 225 8.03 -9.22 4.39
C PHE A 225 7.46 -10.52 4.97
N HIS A 226 6.32 -10.46 5.66
CA HIS A 226 5.63 -11.63 6.17
C HIS A 226 5.27 -12.62 5.04
N ALA A 227 4.64 -12.12 3.98
CA ALA A 227 4.28 -12.93 2.81
C ALA A 227 5.51 -13.55 2.14
N PHE A 228 6.64 -12.83 2.10
CA PHE A 228 7.92 -13.37 1.61
C PHE A 228 8.40 -14.54 2.48
N ILE A 229 8.36 -14.42 3.81
CA ILE A 229 8.75 -15.49 4.73
C ILE A 229 7.85 -16.71 4.57
N ILE A 230 6.53 -16.57 4.63
CA ILE A 230 5.62 -17.71 4.51
C ILE A 230 5.72 -18.38 3.14
N SER A 231 5.86 -17.60 2.06
CA SER A 231 6.12 -18.14 0.72
C SER A 231 7.43 -18.93 0.66
N SER A 232 8.48 -18.42 1.32
CA SER A 232 9.79 -19.10 1.39
C SER A 232 9.72 -20.39 2.19
N LEU A 233 8.99 -20.41 3.30
CA LEU A 233 8.73 -21.63 4.08
C LEU A 233 7.94 -22.65 3.27
N THR A 234 6.92 -22.20 2.53
CA THR A 234 6.12 -23.07 1.65
C THR A 234 6.98 -23.63 0.50
N ALA A 235 7.89 -22.83 -0.05
CA ALA A 235 8.86 -23.31 -1.04
C ALA A 235 9.90 -24.25 -0.44
N PHE A 236 10.33 -24.02 0.81
CA PHE A 236 11.25 -24.90 1.52
C PHE A 236 10.65 -26.30 1.75
N GLN A 237 9.33 -26.40 1.97
CA GLN A 237 8.63 -27.68 2.05
C GLN A 237 8.82 -28.56 0.80
N ILE A 238 9.06 -27.97 -0.38
CA ILE A 238 9.35 -28.72 -1.61
C ILE A 238 10.68 -29.48 -1.53
N LEU A 239 11.60 -29.03 -0.67
CA LEU A 239 12.91 -29.66 -0.48
C LEU A 239 12.88 -30.82 0.52
N ILE A 240 11.93 -30.81 1.47
CA ILE A 240 11.91 -31.74 2.61
C ILE A 240 10.78 -32.77 2.56
N TYR A 241 9.70 -32.50 1.84
CA TYR A 241 8.52 -33.38 1.76
C TYR A 241 8.46 -34.15 0.44
N ASP A 242 7.63 -35.19 0.42
CA ASP A 242 7.41 -35.96 -0.81
C ASP A 242 6.86 -35.05 -1.91
N ARG A 243 7.52 -35.12 -3.06
CA ARG A 243 7.22 -34.32 -4.25
C ARG A 243 6.78 -35.17 -5.44
N GLY A 244 6.83 -36.50 -5.31
CA GLY A 244 6.73 -37.42 -6.44
C GLY A 244 7.61 -36.99 -7.61
N ASP A 245 7.03 -37.03 -8.82
CA ASP A 245 7.71 -36.65 -10.06
C ASP A 245 7.62 -35.15 -10.40
N GLN A 246 7.02 -34.33 -9.52
CA GLN A 246 6.89 -32.90 -9.78
C GLN A 246 8.26 -32.21 -9.78
N ARG A 247 8.45 -31.27 -10.72
CA ARG A 247 9.65 -30.44 -10.87
C ARG A 247 9.22 -29.04 -11.29
N VAL A 248 10.07 -28.05 -11.03
CA VAL A 248 9.92 -26.71 -11.63
C VAL A 248 10.02 -26.85 -13.14
N SER A 249 9.08 -26.26 -13.89
CA SER A 249 9.05 -26.39 -15.34
C SER A 249 10.22 -25.67 -15.99
N LYS A 250 10.67 -26.17 -17.15
CA LYS A 250 11.73 -25.51 -17.94
C LYS A 250 11.33 -24.09 -18.37
N MET A 251 10.05 -23.87 -18.63
CA MET A 251 9.49 -22.55 -18.93
C MET A 251 9.63 -21.61 -17.74
N CYS A 252 9.29 -22.06 -16.53
CA CYS A 252 9.46 -21.28 -15.31
C CYS A 252 10.94 -20.99 -15.03
N ILE A 253 11.84 -21.96 -15.22
CA ILE A 253 13.29 -21.73 -15.09
C ILE A 253 13.77 -20.66 -16.07
N GLY A 254 13.37 -20.74 -17.34
CA GLY A 254 13.69 -19.72 -18.34
C GLY A 254 13.17 -18.33 -17.95
N LEU A 255 11.95 -18.26 -17.39
CA LEU A 255 11.38 -17.02 -16.89
C LEU A 255 12.16 -16.45 -15.69
N ILE A 256 12.58 -17.29 -14.75
CA ILE A 256 13.40 -16.89 -13.60
C ILE A 256 14.75 -16.34 -14.06
N ILE A 257 15.40 -17.00 -15.03
CA ILE A 257 16.66 -16.52 -15.63
C ILE A 257 16.45 -15.14 -16.26
N LEU A 258 15.37 -14.95 -17.02
CA LEU A 258 15.05 -13.66 -17.63
C LEU A 258 14.82 -12.57 -16.58
N ILE A 259 14.09 -12.87 -15.51
CA ILE A 259 13.87 -11.96 -14.38
C ILE A 259 15.20 -11.61 -13.69
N ALA A 260 16.09 -12.58 -13.50
CA ALA A 260 17.39 -12.35 -12.91
C ALA A 260 18.26 -11.44 -13.79
N ILE A 261 18.30 -11.67 -15.11
CA ILE A 261 19.00 -10.82 -16.07
C ILE A 261 18.43 -9.40 -16.06
N TYR A 262 17.10 -9.26 -16.12
CA TYR A 262 16.41 -7.98 -16.05
C TYR A 262 16.78 -7.22 -14.76
N THR A 263 16.79 -7.92 -13.63
CA THR A 263 17.16 -7.34 -12.32
C THR A 263 18.59 -6.83 -12.31
N ILE A 264 19.54 -7.62 -12.84
CA ILE A 264 20.94 -7.22 -12.95
C ILE A 264 21.06 -5.96 -13.80
N ILE A 265 20.41 -5.91 -14.97
CA ILE A 265 20.42 -4.75 -15.86
C ILE A 265 19.88 -3.51 -15.15
N VAL A 266 18.71 -3.60 -14.52
CA VAL A 266 18.07 -2.49 -13.81
C VAL A 266 18.95 -1.99 -12.66
N CYS A 267 19.57 -2.89 -11.89
CA CYS A 267 20.50 -2.53 -10.83
C CYS A 267 21.79 -1.87 -11.36
N ILE A 268 22.34 -2.32 -12.50
CA ILE A 268 23.50 -1.68 -13.12
C ILE A 268 23.18 -0.26 -13.58
N ILE A 269 22.03 -0.06 -14.24
CA ILE A 269 21.59 1.26 -14.72
C ILE A 269 21.40 2.22 -13.53
N GLY A 270 20.78 1.75 -12.44
CA GLY A 270 20.62 2.51 -11.20
C GLY A 270 21.97 2.82 -10.53
N GLY A 271 22.86 1.82 -10.42
CA GLY A 271 24.19 1.98 -9.84
C GLY A 271 25.11 2.89 -10.63
N ALA A 272 24.95 2.95 -11.96
CA ALA A 272 25.65 3.88 -12.84
C ALA A 272 25.08 5.33 -12.76
N ASN A 273 24.05 5.57 -11.95
CA ASN A 273 23.31 6.83 -11.84
C ASN A 273 22.70 7.31 -13.17
N ALA A 274 22.44 6.39 -14.11
CA ALA A 274 21.75 6.70 -15.37
C ALA A 274 20.24 6.94 -15.13
N VAL A 275 19.68 6.39 -14.05
CA VAL A 275 18.33 6.65 -13.56
C VAL A 275 18.36 6.90 -12.05
N GLN A 276 17.29 7.50 -11.50
CA GLN A 276 17.17 7.65 -10.06
C GLN A 276 16.91 6.28 -9.42
N TRP A 277 17.41 6.07 -8.20
CA TRP A 277 17.13 4.84 -7.46
C TRP A 277 15.63 4.57 -7.26
N LEU A 278 14.81 5.61 -7.13
CA LEU A 278 13.35 5.45 -7.10
C LEU A 278 12.82 4.72 -8.36
N ASP A 279 13.37 5.01 -9.54
CA ASP A 279 12.98 4.33 -10.79
C ASP A 279 13.42 2.87 -10.76
N THR A 280 14.62 2.57 -10.26
CA THR A 280 15.10 1.21 -10.05
C THR A 280 14.12 0.42 -9.16
N PHE A 281 13.70 1.00 -8.03
CA PHE A 281 12.77 0.35 -7.10
C PHE A 281 11.39 0.13 -7.72
N TYR A 282 10.91 1.08 -8.54
CA TYR A 282 9.69 0.87 -9.32
C TYR A 282 9.86 -0.27 -10.33
N LEU A 283 10.91 -0.27 -11.15
CA LEU A 283 11.14 -1.31 -12.15
C LEU A 283 11.23 -2.70 -11.52
N LEU A 284 11.90 -2.83 -10.38
CA LEU A 284 11.93 -4.08 -9.61
C LEU A 284 10.52 -4.48 -9.10
N SER A 285 9.72 -3.53 -8.60
CA SER A 285 8.37 -3.84 -8.11
C SER A 285 7.39 -4.26 -9.24
N HIS A 286 7.60 -3.81 -10.48
CA HIS A 286 6.83 -4.27 -11.63
C HIS A 286 6.98 -5.79 -11.87
N VAL A 287 8.10 -6.39 -11.49
CA VAL A 287 8.29 -7.85 -11.55
C VAL A 287 7.25 -8.57 -10.70
N LYS A 288 6.93 -8.05 -9.50
CA LYS A 288 5.85 -8.62 -8.65
C LYS A 288 4.49 -8.56 -9.36
N LEU A 289 4.19 -7.43 -10.02
CA LEU A 289 2.93 -7.27 -10.76
C LEU A 289 2.84 -8.30 -11.88
N PHE A 290 3.89 -8.42 -12.69
CA PHE A 290 3.98 -9.40 -13.76
C PHE A 290 3.84 -10.84 -13.24
N ILE A 291 4.56 -11.20 -12.18
CA ILE A 291 4.46 -12.52 -11.53
C ILE A 291 3.02 -12.81 -11.10
N SER A 292 2.34 -11.82 -10.52
CA SER A 292 0.96 -11.97 -10.04
C SER A 292 -0.01 -12.30 -11.17
N ILE A 293 0.30 -11.90 -12.40
CA ILE A 293 -0.49 -12.23 -13.58
C ILE A 293 -0.29 -13.66 -14.03
N VAL A 294 0.96 -14.15 -14.01
CA VAL A 294 1.31 -15.43 -14.64
C VAL A 294 1.30 -16.62 -13.67
N LYS A 295 1.50 -16.38 -12.36
CA LYS A 295 1.77 -17.46 -11.38
C LYS A 295 0.66 -18.48 -11.23
N TYR A 296 -0.61 -18.09 -11.41
CA TYR A 296 -1.76 -18.97 -11.18
C TYR A 296 -1.96 -19.98 -12.32
N THR A 297 -1.49 -19.65 -13.53
CA THR A 297 -1.67 -20.47 -14.74
C THR A 297 -1.09 -21.88 -14.62
N PRO A 298 0.16 -22.09 -14.14
CA PRO A 298 0.71 -23.44 -13.95
C PRO A 298 -0.12 -24.32 -13.01
N GLN A 299 -0.64 -23.77 -11.91
CA GLN A 299 -1.48 -24.51 -10.97
C GLN A 299 -2.82 -24.89 -11.61
N ALA A 300 -3.48 -23.94 -12.28
CA ALA A 300 -4.75 -24.16 -12.97
C ALA A 300 -4.62 -25.26 -14.04
N TYR A 301 -3.55 -25.22 -14.82
CA TYR A 301 -3.25 -26.24 -15.82
C TYR A 301 -2.93 -27.60 -15.20
N MET A 302 -2.17 -27.64 -14.12
CA MET A 302 -1.84 -28.89 -13.42
C MET A 302 -3.08 -29.57 -12.85
N ASN A 303 -3.98 -28.81 -12.23
CA ASN A 303 -5.28 -29.32 -11.77
C ASN A 303 -6.09 -29.90 -12.93
N PHE A 304 -6.11 -29.20 -14.08
CA PHE A 304 -6.77 -29.68 -15.29
C PHE A 304 -6.18 -30.97 -15.84
N ARG A 305 -4.84 -31.11 -15.83
CA ARG A 305 -4.12 -32.30 -16.30
C ARG A 305 -4.34 -33.50 -15.39
N ARG A 306 -4.33 -33.28 -14.07
CA ARG A 306 -4.51 -34.34 -13.06
C ARG A 306 -5.97 -34.70 -12.82
N LYS A 307 -6.91 -33.87 -13.27
CA LYS A 307 -8.34 -33.96 -12.93
C LYS A 307 -8.58 -34.02 -11.42
N SER A 308 -7.74 -33.31 -10.66
CA SER A 308 -7.75 -33.29 -9.21
C SER A 308 -7.14 -32.01 -8.68
N THR A 309 -7.67 -31.54 -7.55
CA THR A 309 -7.11 -30.42 -6.76
C THR A 309 -6.47 -30.89 -5.45
N VAL A 310 -6.30 -32.20 -5.25
CA VAL A 310 -5.67 -32.76 -4.05
C VAL A 310 -4.26 -32.20 -3.89
N GLY A 311 -3.97 -31.67 -2.70
CA GLY A 311 -2.74 -30.94 -2.37
C GLY A 311 -2.72 -29.45 -2.76
N TRP A 312 -3.82 -28.91 -3.30
CA TRP A 312 -4.04 -27.47 -3.47
C TRP A 312 -5.06 -26.97 -2.45
N SER A 313 -4.64 -26.10 -1.54
CA SER A 313 -5.48 -25.65 -0.44
C SER A 313 -6.60 -24.72 -0.92
N ILE A 314 -7.85 -25.22 -0.89
CA ILE A 314 -9.02 -24.40 -1.24
C ILE A 314 -9.27 -23.28 -0.22
N ALA A 315 -8.89 -23.48 1.04
CA ALA A 315 -9.03 -22.47 2.08
C ALA A 315 -8.17 -21.22 1.80
N ASN A 316 -6.95 -21.42 1.25
CA ASN A 316 -6.14 -20.31 0.74
C ASN A 316 -6.92 -19.52 -0.34
N ILE A 317 -7.49 -20.22 -1.33
CA ILE A 317 -8.25 -19.60 -2.43
C ILE A 317 -9.48 -18.84 -1.93
N MET A 318 -10.23 -19.39 -0.98
CA MET A 318 -11.42 -18.72 -0.44
C MET A 318 -11.06 -17.42 0.30
N LEU A 319 -9.94 -17.41 1.03
CA LEU A 319 -9.44 -16.22 1.71
C LEU A 319 -8.89 -15.19 0.72
N ASP A 320 -8.19 -15.62 -0.33
CA ASP A 320 -7.72 -14.73 -1.42
C ASP A 320 -8.91 -14.07 -2.13
N PHE A 321 -9.92 -14.86 -2.49
CA PHE A 321 -11.17 -14.40 -3.10
C PHE A 321 -11.91 -13.39 -2.22
N SER A 322 -12.06 -13.69 -0.92
CA SER A 322 -12.71 -12.81 0.05
C SER A 322 -11.94 -11.49 0.18
N GLY A 323 -10.61 -11.56 0.25
CA GLY A 323 -9.74 -10.38 0.25
C GLY A 323 -9.90 -9.54 -1.02
N GLY A 324 -9.93 -10.17 -2.19
CA GLY A 324 -10.17 -9.53 -3.48
C GLY A 324 -11.50 -8.78 -3.54
N ILE A 325 -12.61 -9.43 -3.17
CA ILE A 325 -13.95 -8.82 -3.17
C ILE A 325 -14.02 -7.64 -2.22
N LEU A 326 -13.57 -7.83 -0.97
CA LEU A 326 -13.60 -6.77 0.04
C LEU A 326 -12.70 -5.59 -0.37
N SER A 327 -11.57 -5.83 -1.02
CA SER A 327 -10.69 -4.78 -1.56
C SER A 327 -11.40 -3.94 -2.63
N ILE A 328 -12.09 -4.58 -3.58
CA ILE A 328 -12.87 -3.86 -4.60
C ILE A 328 -14.04 -3.10 -3.95
N ALA A 329 -14.74 -3.72 -2.99
CA ALA A 329 -15.82 -3.06 -2.26
C ALA A 329 -15.33 -1.80 -1.52
N GLN A 330 -14.16 -1.85 -0.85
CA GLN A 330 -13.57 -0.67 -0.23
C GLN A 330 -13.31 0.44 -1.26
N MET A 331 -12.75 0.10 -2.43
CA MET A 331 -12.48 1.09 -3.49
C MET A 331 -13.76 1.76 -4.00
N ILE A 332 -14.83 0.99 -4.19
CA ILE A 332 -16.16 1.52 -4.58
C ILE A 332 -16.70 2.48 -3.51
N ILE A 333 -16.61 2.10 -2.23
CA ILE A 333 -17.07 2.94 -1.12
C ILE A 333 -16.27 4.25 -1.07
N ILE A 334 -14.93 4.19 -1.20
CA ILE A 334 -14.07 5.39 -1.21
C ILE A 334 -14.46 6.31 -2.36
N ALA A 335 -14.59 5.79 -3.58
CA ALA A 335 -14.92 6.59 -4.76
C ALA A 335 -16.31 7.22 -4.64
N TYR A 336 -17.30 6.47 -4.17
CA TYR A 336 -18.64 7.00 -3.92
C TYR A 336 -18.61 8.09 -2.85
N ASN A 337 -17.94 7.86 -1.72
CA ASN A 337 -17.94 8.76 -0.57
C ASN A 337 -17.16 10.05 -0.81
N ASN A 338 -16.10 10.01 -1.62
CA ASN A 338 -15.29 11.18 -1.99
C ASN A 338 -15.68 11.80 -3.34
N ASN A 339 -16.68 11.24 -4.04
CA ASN A 339 -17.05 11.61 -5.41
C ASN A 339 -15.86 11.59 -6.38
N ASP A 340 -14.93 10.66 -6.17
CA ASP A 340 -13.67 10.57 -6.89
C ASP A 340 -13.52 9.17 -7.52
N ILE A 341 -14.07 9.01 -8.72
CA ILE A 341 -13.91 7.78 -9.52
C ILE A 341 -12.44 7.61 -9.95
N SER A 342 -11.67 8.70 -10.03
CA SER A 342 -10.25 8.63 -10.33
C SER A 342 -9.46 7.93 -9.22
N SER A 343 -10.00 7.82 -8.00
CA SER A 343 -9.41 6.99 -6.96
C SER A 343 -9.52 5.48 -7.25
N ILE A 344 -10.49 5.03 -8.07
CA ILE A 344 -10.56 3.65 -8.57
C ILE A 344 -9.57 3.45 -9.72
N THR A 345 -9.57 4.35 -10.72
CA THR A 345 -8.75 4.21 -11.94
C THR A 345 -7.29 4.63 -11.73
N GLY A 346 -7.00 5.44 -10.72
CA GLY A 346 -5.68 5.93 -10.33
C GLY A 346 -4.81 4.89 -9.61
N SER A 347 -5.38 3.74 -9.23
CA SER A 347 -4.64 2.53 -8.86
C SER A 347 -5.01 1.37 -9.78
N PRO A 348 -4.69 1.48 -11.09
CA PRO A 348 -5.09 0.48 -12.08
C PRO A 348 -4.45 -0.89 -11.77
N THR A 349 -3.31 -0.88 -11.09
CA THR A 349 -2.63 -2.07 -10.59
C THR A 349 -3.44 -2.77 -9.49
N LYS A 350 -3.96 -2.06 -8.49
CA LYS A 350 -4.76 -2.67 -7.41
C LYS A 350 -6.08 -3.24 -7.94
N LEU A 351 -6.77 -2.50 -8.81
CA LEU A 351 -8.01 -2.96 -9.43
C LEU A 351 -7.77 -4.17 -10.34
N GLY A 352 -6.78 -4.09 -11.24
CA GLY A 352 -6.44 -5.16 -12.17
C GLY A 352 -5.98 -6.44 -11.46
N LEU A 353 -5.16 -6.31 -10.41
CA LEU A 353 -4.76 -7.45 -9.58
C LEU A 353 -5.96 -8.08 -8.86
N GLY A 354 -6.85 -7.27 -8.28
CA GLY A 354 -8.05 -7.76 -7.61
C GLY A 354 -8.96 -8.55 -8.54
N ILE A 355 -9.26 -8.02 -9.73
CA ILE A 355 -10.07 -8.71 -10.73
C ILE A 355 -9.41 -10.02 -11.18
N LEU A 356 -8.10 -9.99 -11.44
CA LEU A 356 -7.39 -11.16 -11.91
C LEU A 356 -7.30 -12.28 -10.86
N SER A 357 -7.05 -11.91 -9.60
CA SER A 357 -7.09 -12.85 -8.46
C SER A 357 -8.48 -13.48 -8.35
N ILE A 358 -9.55 -12.68 -8.29
CA ILE A 358 -10.93 -13.16 -8.24
C ILE A 358 -11.24 -14.12 -9.40
N ALA A 359 -10.80 -13.82 -10.62
CA ALA A 359 -11.04 -14.68 -11.78
C ALA A 359 -10.37 -16.05 -11.66
N PHE A 360 -9.10 -16.09 -11.22
CA PHE A 360 -8.40 -17.36 -10.97
C PHE A 360 -8.98 -18.10 -9.77
N ASP A 361 -9.40 -17.40 -8.73
CA ASP A 361 -10.01 -18.01 -7.55
C ASP A 361 -11.34 -18.70 -7.89
N ILE A 362 -12.20 -18.04 -8.69
CA ILE A 362 -13.41 -18.66 -9.25
C ILE A 362 -13.04 -19.91 -10.05
N LEU A 363 -12.01 -19.84 -10.89
CA LEU A 363 -11.55 -21.01 -11.65
C LEU A 363 -11.14 -22.16 -10.72
N PHE A 364 -10.38 -21.89 -9.66
CA PHE A 364 -9.96 -22.91 -8.70
C PHE A 364 -11.14 -23.47 -7.89
N MET A 365 -12.09 -22.63 -7.48
CA MET A 365 -13.32 -23.06 -6.80
C MET A 365 -14.18 -23.96 -7.71
N VAL A 366 -14.31 -23.61 -9.00
CA VAL A 366 -14.99 -24.44 -10.00
C VAL A 366 -14.27 -25.76 -10.21
N GLN A 367 -12.93 -25.74 -10.32
CA GLN A 367 -12.14 -26.98 -10.43
C GLN A 367 -12.35 -27.88 -9.22
N HIS A 368 -12.38 -27.31 -8.02
CA HIS A 368 -12.47 -28.06 -6.77
C HIS A 368 -13.87 -28.63 -6.51
N TRP A 369 -14.92 -27.81 -6.56
CA TRP A 369 -16.29 -28.21 -6.18
C TRP A 369 -17.14 -28.75 -7.33
N CYS A 370 -16.90 -28.29 -8.57
CA CYS A 370 -17.72 -28.70 -9.71
C CYS A 370 -17.05 -29.81 -10.52
N LEU A 371 -15.79 -29.63 -10.93
CA LEU A 371 -15.15 -30.52 -11.89
C LEU A 371 -14.49 -31.74 -11.24
N TYR A 372 -13.82 -31.57 -10.10
CA TYR A 372 -12.95 -32.60 -9.50
C TYR A 372 -13.36 -33.02 -8.08
N ARG A 373 -14.62 -32.80 -7.72
CA ARG A 373 -15.21 -33.07 -6.40
C ARG A 373 -14.88 -34.45 -5.83
N HIS A 374 -15.00 -35.50 -6.64
CA HIS A 374 -14.78 -36.88 -6.21
C HIS A 374 -13.36 -37.14 -5.72
N SER A 375 -12.35 -36.53 -6.36
CA SER A 375 -10.96 -36.66 -5.92
C SER A 375 -10.68 -35.91 -4.62
N SER A 376 -11.41 -34.82 -4.37
CA SER A 376 -11.27 -34.03 -3.15
C SER A 376 -11.85 -34.73 -1.93
N ASN A 377 -12.99 -35.41 -2.07
CA ASN A 377 -13.62 -36.13 -0.96
C ASN A 377 -12.72 -37.24 -0.44
N HIS A 378 -12.07 -37.99 -1.34
CA HIS A 378 -11.17 -39.08 -0.95
C HIS A 378 -9.94 -38.59 -0.16
N ASP A 379 -9.36 -37.44 -0.50
CA ASP A 379 -8.21 -36.89 0.24
C ASP A 379 -8.62 -36.39 1.63
N PHE A 380 -9.83 -35.81 1.75
CA PHE A 380 -10.38 -35.43 3.06
C PHE A 380 -10.58 -36.64 3.96
N ASP A 381 -11.17 -37.72 3.44
CA ASP A 381 -11.39 -38.94 4.20
C ASP A 381 -10.06 -39.53 4.71
N VAL A 382 -9.03 -39.61 3.86
CA VAL A 382 -7.69 -40.10 4.25
C VAL A 382 -7.08 -39.25 5.38
N ILE A 383 -7.08 -37.93 5.23
CA ILE A 383 -6.53 -37.02 6.24
C ILE A 383 -7.27 -37.17 7.58
N THR A 384 -8.60 -37.31 7.57
CA THR A 384 -9.38 -37.47 8.81
C THR A 384 -9.17 -38.82 9.50
N VAL A 385 -8.77 -39.85 8.76
CA VAL A 385 -8.43 -41.16 9.33
C VAL A 385 -7.07 -41.08 10.02
N GLU A 386 -6.07 -40.47 9.37
CA GLU A 386 -4.74 -40.26 9.96
C GLU A 386 -4.80 -39.41 11.25
N ASP A 387 -5.58 -38.33 11.26
CA ASP A 387 -5.77 -37.50 12.47
C ASP A 387 -6.31 -38.32 13.67
N LYS A 388 -7.24 -39.25 13.40
CA LYS A 388 -7.83 -40.11 14.44
C LYS A 388 -6.89 -41.21 14.91
N GLU A 389 -5.92 -41.60 14.10
CA GLU A 389 -4.90 -42.57 14.49
C GLU A 389 -3.80 -41.91 15.33
N GLU A 390 -3.39 -40.67 15.01
CA GLU A 390 -2.44 -39.89 15.83
C GLU A 390 -3.01 -39.46 17.20
N GLU A 391 -4.33 -39.26 17.33
CA GLU A 391 -4.99 -38.90 18.60
C GLU A 391 -5.25 -40.09 19.55
N LYS A 392 -4.98 -41.34 19.16
CA LYS A 392 -5.11 -42.48 20.08
C LYS A 392 -3.91 -42.51 21.04
N PRO A 393 -4.11 -42.47 22.38
CA PRO A 393 -3.01 -42.65 23.31
C PRO A 393 -2.42 -44.06 23.14
N GLU A 394 -1.10 -44.15 23.01
CA GLU A 394 -0.37 -45.42 23.14
C GLU A 394 -0.76 -46.06 24.48
N ILE A 395 -1.48 -47.18 24.41
CA ILE A 395 -1.74 -48.00 25.59
C ILE A 395 -0.39 -48.62 25.94
N GLU A 396 0.26 -48.09 26.98
CA GLU A 396 1.44 -48.71 27.60
C GLU A 396 1.09 -50.16 27.97
N ASP A 397 1.73 -51.11 27.30
CA ASP A 397 1.80 -52.50 27.74
C ASP A 397 2.50 -52.52 29.12
N THR A 398 1.70 -52.62 30.19
CA THR A 398 2.22 -52.87 31.53
C THR A 398 2.96 -54.21 31.56
N PRO A 399 4.14 -54.31 32.20
CA PRO A 399 4.90 -55.55 32.25
C PRO A 399 4.21 -56.55 33.18
N ASN A 400 4.02 -57.78 32.67
CA ASN A 400 3.66 -58.94 33.47
C ASN A 400 4.63 -59.08 34.67
N LYS A 401 4.09 -58.98 35.88
CA LYS A 401 4.69 -59.52 37.09
C LYS A 401 4.17 -60.95 37.26
N GLU A 402 5.07 -61.92 37.13
CA GLU A 402 5.04 -63.15 37.92
C GLU A 402 6.25 -63.17 38.86
#